data_AF-I8UKN0-F1
#
_entry.id   AF-I8UKN0-F1
#
_cell.length_a   1.000
_cell.length_b   1.000
_cell.length_c   1.000
_cell.angle_alpha   90.00
_cell.angle_beta   90.00
_cell.angle_gamma   90.00
#
_symmetry.space_group_name_H-M   'P 1'
#
loop_
_entity.id
_entity.type
_entity.pdbx_description
1 polymer ?
#
loop_
_entity_poly.entity_id
_entity_poly.type
_entity_poly.pdbx_seq_one_letter_code
_entity_poly.pdbx_strand_id
1 'polypeptide(L)' 'MSRRGNCWDHAVIESFHSHLKSEQFQYVKFNSLSLQAVIEHVEEYIRYYNEERIQEKLGYYLPMKFGRKAA' A
#
# COMPACT_ATOMS: atom_id res chain seq x y z
N MET A 1 -8.98 -11.08 -20.67
CA MET A 1 -7.51 -11.11 -20.55
C MET A 1 -7.12 -12.29 -19.67
N SER A 2 -6.56 -13.35 -20.25
CA SER A 2 -6.13 -14.54 -19.50
C SER A 2 -4.66 -14.82 -19.82
N ARG A 3 -3.77 -14.04 -19.21
CA ARG A 3 -2.38 -14.48 -19.00
C ARG A 3 -2.37 -15.23 -17.68
N ARG A 4 -1.68 -16.37 -17.62
CA ARG A 4 -1.39 -17.03 -16.34
C ARG A 4 -0.76 -16.00 -15.41
N GLY A 5 -1.35 -15.82 -14.23
CA GLY A 5 -0.85 -14.90 -13.22
C GLY A 5 0.58 -15.26 -12.84
N ASN A 6 1.49 -14.30 -12.97
CA ASN A 6 2.84 -14.43 -12.46
C ASN A 6 2.85 -13.88 -11.02
N CYS A 7 3.38 -14.64 -10.06
CA CYS A 7 3.43 -14.22 -8.66
C CYS A 7 4.17 -12.88 -8.47
N TRP A 8 5.14 -12.59 -9.33
CA TRP A 8 5.88 -11.33 -9.31
C TRP A 8 5.04 -10.09 -9.65
N ASP A 9 4.03 -10.25 -10.50
CA ASP A 9 3.16 -9.14 -10.91
C ASP A 9 2.20 -8.76 -9.78
N HIS A 10 1.77 -9.76 -8.99
CA HIS A 10 0.76 -9.59 -7.95
C HIS A 10 1.34 -9.40 -6.55
N ALA A 11 2.55 -9.89 -6.27
CA ALA A 11 3.16 -9.81 -4.94
C ALA A 11 3.28 -8.37 -4.40
N VAL A 12 3.50 -7.38 -5.27
CA VAL A 12 3.62 -5.97 -4.85
C VAL A 12 2.28 -5.44 -4.34
N ILE A 13 1.20 -5.66 -5.08
CA ILE A 13 -0.13 -5.17 -4.69
C ILE A 13 -0.70 -5.97 -3.51
N GLU A 14 -0.41 -7.27 -3.44
CA GLU A 14 -0.79 -8.12 -2.31
C GLU A 14 -0.07 -7.68 -1.02
N SER A 15 1.22 -7.35 -1.09
CA SER A 15 1.98 -6.79 0.03
C SER A 15 1.39 -5.45 0.48
N PHE A 16 1.07 -4.55 -0.44
CA PHE A 16 0.43 -3.27 -0.11
C PHE A 16 -0.90 -3.48 0.62
N HIS A 17 -1.78 -4.36 0.12
CA HIS A 17 -3.07 -4.63 0.75
C HIS A 17 -2.95 -5.30 2.13
N SER A 18 -1.95 -6.16 2.32
CA SER A 18 -1.65 -6.76 3.62
C SER A 18 -1.30 -5.67 4.65
N HIS A 19 -0.37 -4.78 4.28
CA HIS A 19 0.06 -3.65 5.11
C HIS A 19 -1.09 -2.68 5.43
N LEU A 20 -1.87 -2.28 4.42
CA LEU A 20 -3.02 -1.40 4.62
C LEU A 20 -4.00 -1.96 5.65
N LYS A 21 -4.36 -3.25 5.55
CA LYS A 21 -5.30 -3.89 6.48
C LYS A 21 -4.73 -4.01 7.89
N SER A 22 -3.46 -4.38 8.04
CA SER A 22 -2.83 -4.54 9.35
C SER A 22 -2.57 -3.20 10.05
N GLU A 23 -2.16 -2.18 9.30
CA GLU A 23 -1.73 -0.90 9.87
C GLU A 23 -2.90 0.06 10.08
N GLN A 24 -3.90 0.10 9.18
CA GLN A 24 -5.02 1.03 9.28
C GLN A 24 -6.31 0.42 9.85
N PHE A 25 -6.57 -0.87 9.60
CA PHE A 25 -7.88 -1.45 9.85
C PHE A 25 -7.89 -2.59 10.89
N GLN A 26 -6.75 -3.02 11.41
CA GLN A 26 -6.67 -4.16 12.33
C GLN A 26 -7.52 -4.02 13.60
N TYR A 27 -7.66 -2.79 14.11
CA TYR A 27 -8.42 -2.50 15.32
C TYR A 27 -9.76 -1.80 15.05
N VAL A 28 -10.12 -1.64 13.78
CA VAL A 28 -11.38 -1.03 13.38
C VAL A 28 -12.47 -2.08 13.47
N LYS A 29 -13.54 -1.78 14.22
CA LYS A 29 -14.71 -2.64 14.30
C LYS A 29 -15.44 -2.67 12.95
N PHE A 30 -15.95 -3.85 12.59
CA PHE A 30 -16.72 -4.03 11.36
C PHE A 30 -17.90 -3.04 11.29
N ASN A 31 -18.14 -2.44 10.13
CA ASN A 31 -19.19 -1.42 9.88
C ASN A 31 -19.17 -0.21 10.82
N SER A 32 -18.05 0.10 11.46
CA SER A 32 -17.96 1.24 12.39
C SER A 32 -17.49 2.55 11.73
N LEU A 33 -17.08 2.50 10.45
CA LEU A 33 -16.68 3.67 9.67
C LEU A 33 -17.67 3.95 8.55
N SER A 34 -17.90 5.22 8.25
CA SER A 34 -18.63 5.63 7.06
C SER A 34 -17.79 5.38 5.80
N LEU A 35 -18.45 5.25 4.64
CA LEU A 35 -17.75 5.10 3.37
C LEU A 35 -16.74 6.25 3.13
N GLN A 36 -17.13 7.48 3.46
CA GLN A 36 -16.28 8.66 3.30
C GLN A 36 -15.01 8.57 4.16
N ALA A 37 -15.13 8.15 5.42
CA ALA A 37 -13.99 7.98 6.31
C ALA A 37 -13.04 6.88 5.81
N VAL A 38 -13.59 5.78 5.28
CA VAL A 38 -12.77 4.72 4.68
C VAL A 38 -11.99 5.22 3.48
N ILE A 39 -12.63 6.02 2.60
CA ILE A 39 -11.95 6.60 1.43
C ILE A 39 -10.80 7.50 1.88
N GLU A 40 -11.06 8.41 2.82
CA GLU A 40 -10.05 9.33 3.35
C GLU A 40 -8.85 8.58 3.95
N HIS A 41 -9.10 7.59 4.82
CA HIS A 41 -8.04 6.77 5.39
C HIS A 41 -7.20 6.04 4.34
N VAL A 42 -7.84 5.55 3.27
CA VAL A 42 -7.13 4.88 2.18
C VAL A 42 -6.29 5.86 1.37
N GLU A 43 -6.81 7.04 1.04
CA GLU A 43 -6.07 8.07 0.31
C GLU A 43 -4.86 8.59 1.11
N GLU A 44 -5.05 8.87 2.40
CA GLU A 44 -3.97 9.25 3.30
C GLU A 44 -2.90 8.15 3.40
N TYR A 45 -3.34 6.89 3.53
CA TYR A 45 -2.39 5.78 3.61
C TYR A 45 -1.62 5.56 2.31
N ILE A 46 -2.25 5.72 1.14
CA ILE A 46 -1.57 5.67 -0.16
C ILE A 46 -0.48 6.75 -0.23
N ARG A 47 -0.80 7.96 0.24
CA ARG A 47 0.16 9.07 0.29
C ARG A 47 1.34 8.73 1.20
N TYR A 48 1.06 8.35 2.45
CA TYR A 48 2.08 7.93 3.41
C TYR A 48 2.95 6.79 2.86
N TYR A 49 2.34 5.76 2.27
CA TYR A 49 3.05 4.61 1.72
C TYR A 49 4.03 5.02 0.61
N ASN A 50 3.66 5.97 -0.25
CA ASN A 50 4.48 6.39 -1.38
C ASN A 50 5.53 7.44 -1.03
N GLU A 51 5.18 8.40 -0.17
CA GLU A 51 5.97 9.60 0.08
C GLU A 51 6.78 9.57 1.37
N GLU A 52 6.38 8.77 2.36
CA GLU A 52 6.94 8.84 3.73
C GLU A 52 7.47 7.49 4.25
N ARG A 53 6.93 6.37 3.76
CA ARG A 53 7.35 5.03 4.20
C ARG A 53 8.74 4.66 3.69
N ILE A 54 9.69 4.54 4.60
CA ILE A 54 11.04 4.01 4.30
C ILE A 54 10.96 2.48 4.21
N GLN A 55 11.50 1.91 3.15
CA GLN A 55 11.54 0.46 2.97
C GLN A 55 12.98 -0.04 2.86
N GLU A 56 13.39 -0.96 3.74
CA GLU A 56 14.72 -1.58 3.72
C GLU A 56 14.99 -2.25 2.36
N LYS A 57 13.99 -2.96 1.81
CA LYS A 57 14.08 -3.61 0.49
C LYS A 57 14.39 -2.66 -0.66
N LEU A 58 14.14 -1.35 -0.49
CA LEU A 58 14.43 -0.32 -1.48
C LEU A 58 15.77 0.37 -1.21
N GLY A 59 16.57 -0.11 -0.25
CA GLY A 59 17.83 0.51 0.17
C GLY A 59 17.61 1.72 1.08
N TYR A 60 16.60 1.67 1.95
CA TYR A 60 16.19 2.78 2.82
C TYR A 60 15.69 4.03 2.07
N TYR A 61 15.16 3.82 0.86
CA TYR A 61 14.50 4.87 0.09
C TYR A 61 12.98 4.80 0.21
N LEU A 62 12.35 5.94 -0.02
CA LEU A 62 10.91 6.08 -0.21
C LEU A 62 10.52 5.47 -1.56
N PRO A 63 9.35 4.81 -1.70
CA PRO A 63 8.92 4.23 -2.98
C PRO A 63 8.95 5.22 -4.14
N MET A 64 8.49 6.45 -3.92
CA MET A 64 8.57 7.52 -4.92
C MET A 64 10.01 7.90 -5.30
N LYS A 65 10.92 8.00 -4.32
CA LYS A 65 12.33 8.33 -4.59
C LYS A 65 13.05 7.19 -5.32
N PHE A 66 12.75 5.95 -4.95
CA PHE A 66 13.29 4.77 -5.63
C PHE A 66 12.79 4.71 -7.08
N GLY A 67 11.48 4.90 -7.31
CA GLY A 67 10.89 4.95 -8.65
C GLY A 67 11.53 6.01 -9.55
N ARG A 68 11.80 7.21 -9.03
CA ARG A 68 12.51 8.26 -9.78
C ARG A 68 13.97 7.94 -10.09
N LYS A 69 14.64 7.12 -9.27
CA LYS A 69 16.04 6.73 -9.46
C LYS A 69 16.19 5.54 -10.42
N ALA A 70 15.15 4.71 -10.54
CA ALA A 70 15.13 3.53 -11.41
C ALA A 70 14.63 3.83 -12.84
N ALA A 71 14.07 5.02 -13.08
CA ALA A 71 13.70 5.53 -14.40
C ALA A 71 14.90 6.18 -15.09
#